data_AF-A0A2G9QHT2-F1
#
_entry.id   AF-A0A2G9QHT2-F1
#
_cell.length_a   1.000
_cell.length_b   1.000
_cell.length_c   1.000
_cell.angle_alpha   90.00
_cell.angle_beta   90.00
_cell.angle_gamma   90.00
#
_symmetry.space_group_name_H-M   'P 1'
#
loop_
_entity.id
_entity.type
_entity.pdbx_description
1 polymer ?
#
loop_
_entity_poly.entity_id
_entity_poly.type
_entity_poly.pdbx_seq_one_letter_code
_entity_poly.pdbx_strand_id
1 'polypeptide(L)'
;MEERLSASSAEESPEPQPSRSRRRYKATNMAFEEMVEMVSILRREDYDGKKGPYTRPNMRKDKIMASVVTALEKKLNGLKNN
;
A
#
# COMPACT_ATOMS: atom_id res chain seq x y z
N MET A 1 -33.02 -3.42 -60.65
CA MET A 1 -33.23 -3.43 -59.19
C MET A 1 -31.91 -3.00 -58.57
N GLU A 2 -31.83 -1.73 -58.20
CA GLU A 2 -30.91 -1.18 -57.18
C GLU A 2 -31.15 -1.94 -55.86
N GLU A 3 -30.25 -2.12 -54.89
CA GLU A 3 -29.32 -1.22 -54.18
C GLU A 3 -28.26 -2.10 -53.47
N ARG A 4 -26.99 -1.67 -53.35
CA ARG A 4 -26.34 -1.18 -52.10
C ARG A 4 -26.71 -2.01 -50.85
N LEU A 5 -25.77 -2.51 -50.05
CA LEU A 5 -24.87 -1.69 -49.23
C LEU A 5 -23.61 -2.46 -48.83
N SER A 6 -22.48 -1.89 -49.23
CA SER A 6 -21.21 -2.00 -48.53
C SER A 6 -21.36 -1.38 -47.14
N ALA A 7 -21.05 -2.16 -46.11
CA ALA A 7 -20.69 -1.62 -44.80
C ALA A 7 -19.69 -2.59 -44.16
N SER A 8 -18.43 -2.38 -44.52
CA SER A 8 -17.27 -2.86 -43.78
C SER A 8 -17.46 -2.49 -42.31
N SER A 9 -17.74 -3.47 -41.45
CA SER A 9 -17.68 -3.31 -40.00
C SER A 9 -16.22 -3.13 -39.60
N ALA A 10 -15.72 -1.92 -39.77
CA ALA A 10 -14.58 -1.44 -39.02
C ALA A 10 -15.12 -1.22 -37.60
N GLU A 11 -14.92 -2.21 -36.74
CA GLU A 11 -15.05 -2.09 -35.28
C GLU A 11 -14.15 -0.93 -34.84
N GLU A 12 -14.76 0.25 -34.75
CA GLU A 12 -14.18 1.46 -34.22
C GLU A 12 -14.02 1.26 -32.71
N SER A 13 -12.78 0.95 -32.30
CA SER A 13 -12.42 0.85 -30.89
C SER A 13 -12.83 2.14 -30.18
N PRO A 14 -13.62 2.08 -29.09
CA PRO A 14 -14.10 3.28 -28.42
C PRO A 14 -12.92 4.11 -27.92
N GLU A 15 -12.98 5.43 -28.11
CA GLU A 15 -11.94 6.34 -27.63
C GLU A 15 -11.67 6.11 -26.13
N PRO A 16 -10.39 6.04 -25.71
CA PRO A 16 -10.05 5.79 -24.32
C PRO A 16 -10.53 6.96 -23.46
N GLN A 17 -11.64 6.73 -22.75
CA GLN A 17 -12.14 7.62 -21.71
C GLN A 17 -11.00 7.95 -20.73
N PRO A 18 -10.76 9.23 -20.36
CA PRO A 18 -9.73 9.57 -19.39
C PRO A 18 -10.09 8.93 -18.05
N SER A 19 -9.38 7.85 -17.71
CA SER A 19 -9.53 7.12 -16.46
C SER A 19 -9.28 8.08 -15.30
N ARG A 20 -10.36 8.57 -14.70
CA ARG A 20 -10.34 9.54 -13.61
C ARG A 20 -10.08 8.85 -12.27
N SER A 21 -9.03 8.03 -12.18
CA SER A 21 -8.41 7.66 -10.92
C SER A 21 -7.09 6.94 -11.17
N ARG A 22 -6.02 7.73 -11.30
CA ARG A 22 -4.68 7.21 -11.01
C ARG A 22 -3.89 8.29 -10.31
N ARG A 23 -4.28 8.55 -9.05
CA ARG A 23 -3.34 9.13 -8.07
C ARG A 23 -2.23 8.10 -7.91
N ARG A 24 -1.24 8.13 -8.80
CA ARG A 24 -0.01 7.37 -8.63
C ARG A 24 0.49 7.73 -7.24
N TYR A 25 0.43 6.78 -6.31
CA TYR A 25 0.97 6.97 -4.99
C TYR A 25 2.46 7.18 -5.21
N LYS A 26 2.92 8.44 -5.13
CA LYS A 26 4.33 8.75 -5.33
C LYS A 26 5.04 8.06 -4.18
N ALA A 27 5.93 7.12 -4.49
CA ALA A 27 6.76 6.50 -3.48
C ALA A 27 7.52 7.62 -2.77
N THR A 28 7.21 7.84 -1.50
CA THR A 28 7.98 8.71 -0.65
C THR A 28 9.27 7.96 -0.33
N ASN A 29 10.42 8.56 -0.62
CA ASN A 29 11.69 8.02 -0.15
C ASN A 29 11.62 7.98 1.37
N MET A 30 11.58 6.78 1.96
CA MET A 30 11.61 6.65 3.42
C MET A 30 12.92 7.20 3.96
N ALA A 31 12.86 7.97 5.03
CA ALA A 31 14.05 8.49 5.68
C ALA A 31 14.86 7.34 6.29
N PHE A 32 16.19 7.49 6.34
CA PHE A 32 17.07 6.51 6.99
C PHE A 32 16.63 6.23 8.43
N GLU A 33 16.20 7.27 9.15
CA GLU A 33 15.69 7.14 10.51
C GLU A 33 14.41 6.30 10.62
N GLU A 34 13.50 6.38 9.64
CA GLU A 34 12.29 5.56 9.59
C GLU A 34 12.66 4.09 9.39
N MET A 35 13.59 3.81 8.49
CA MET A 35 14.11 2.45 8.26
C MET A 35 14.82 1.87 9.49
N VAL A 36 15.62 2.68 10.19
CA VAL A 36 16.29 2.25 11.42
C VAL A 36 15.28 1.94 12.53
N GLU A 37 14.21 2.73 12.65
CA GLU A 37 13.17 2.50 13.64
C GLU A 37 12.34 1.23 13.36
N MET A 38 12.06 0.96 12.09
CA MET A 38 11.44 -0.29 11.66
C MET A 38 12.30 -1.51 12.03
N VAL A 39 13.60 -1.45 11.74
CA VAL A 39 14.55 -2.53 12.04
C VAL A 39 14.75 -2.70 13.55
N SER A 40 14.75 -1.62 14.33
CA SER A 40 14.87 -1.68 15.79
C SER A 40 13.65 -2.33 16.43
N ILE A 41 12.44 -2.08 15.88
CA ILE A 41 11.25 -2.83 16.22
C ILE A 41 11.50 -4.29 15.86
N LEU A 42 11.84 -4.64 14.61
CA LEU A 42 12.08 -6.03 14.17
C LEU A 42 13.16 -6.81 14.94
N ARG A 43 14.07 -6.12 15.65
CA ARG A 43 15.11 -6.74 16.48
C ARG A 43 14.70 -6.96 17.94
N ARG A 44 13.60 -6.36 18.43
CA ARG A 44 13.15 -6.59 19.82
C ARG A 44 12.75 -8.04 20.02
N GLU A 45 13.36 -8.72 21.00
CA GLU A 45 13.09 -10.13 21.29
C GLU A 45 11.68 -10.35 21.87
N ASP A 46 11.24 -9.46 22.77
CA ASP A 46 9.98 -9.60 23.52
C ASP A 46 8.96 -8.49 23.21
N TYR A 47 8.28 -8.58 22.06
CA TYR A 47 7.27 -7.58 21.67
C TYR A 47 6.07 -7.50 22.59
N ASP A 48 5.61 -8.65 23.10
CA ASP A 48 4.41 -8.73 23.94
C ASP A 48 4.61 -9.53 25.23
N GLY A 49 5.85 -9.93 25.52
CA GLY A 49 6.22 -10.67 26.73
C GLY A 49 5.46 -11.99 26.92
N LYS A 50 4.80 -12.51 25.88
CA LYS A 50 4.03 -13.75 26.01
C LYS A 50 4.97 -14.95 26.03
N LYS A 51 4.91 -15.69 27.14
CA LYS A 51 5.65 -16.95 27.31
C LYS A 51 5.01 -18.16 26.60
N GLY A 52 3.80 -18.01 26.07
CA GLY A 52 3.02 -19.09 25.45
C GLY A 52 2.79 -18.90 23.94
N PRO A 53 2.50 -19.99 23.20
CA PRO A 53 2.23 -19.91 21.77
C PRO A 53 1.01 -19.05 21.46
N TYR A 54 1.07 -18.34 20.33
CA TYR A 54 -0.06 -17.54 19.87
C TYR A 54 -1.23 -18.43 19.44
N THR A 55 -2.45 -18.05 19.83
CA THR A 55 -3.68 -18.80 19.53
C THR A 55 -4.01 -18.84 18.05
N ARG A 56 -3.68 -17.79 17.29
CA ARG A 56 -3.93 -17.71 15.86
C ARG A 56 -2.60 -17.67 15.09
N PRO A 57 -2.53 -18.30 13.90
CA PRO A 57 -1.41 -18.12 12.99
C PRO A 57 -1.18 -16.63 12.70
N ASN A 58 0.07 -16.24 12.44
CA ASN A 58 0.48 -14.88 12.08
C ASN A 58 0.21 -13.75 13.08
N MET A 59 -0.41 -13.99 14.24
CA MET A 59 -0.65 -12.95 15.25
C MET A 59 0.61 -12.18 15.66
N ARG A 60 1.75 -12.87 15.75
CA ARG A 60 3.04 -12.22 16.04
C ARG A 60 3.40 -11.22 14.94
N LYS A 61 3.28 -11.63 13.68
CA LYS A 61 3.56 -10.78 12.52
C LYS A 61 2.62 -9.58 12.49
N ASP A 62 1.33 -9.78 12.74
CA ASP A 62 0.33 -8.72 12.74
C ASP A 62 0.62 -7.66 13.81
N LYS A 63 0.99 -8.09 15.02
CA LYS A 63 1.38 -7.19 16.11
C LYS A 63 2.65 -6.40 15.82
N ILE A 64 3.63 -7.05 15.19
CA ILE A 64 4.87 -6.40 14.77
C ILE A 64 4.55 -5.34 13.72
N MET A 65 3.75 -5.69 12.70
CA MET A 65 3.31 -4.74 11.66
C MET A 65 2.51 -3.58 12.24
N ALA A 66 1.63 -3.83 13.20
CA ALA A 66 0.90 -2.76 13.90
C ALA A 66 1.85 -1.80 14.62
N SER A 67 2.85 -2.33 15.33
CA SER A 67 3.84 -1.53 16.05
C SER A 67 4.67 -0.64 15.11
N VAL A 68 5.09 -1.24 13.99
CA VAL A 68 5.74 -0.60 12.85
C VAL A 68 4.92 0.58 12.32
N VAL A 69 3.64 0.35 12.00
CA VAL A 69 2.74 1.37 11.46
C VAL A 69 2.53 2.50 12.46
N THR A 70 2.28 2.18 13.73
CA THR A 70 2.09 3.19 14.77
C THR A 70 3.35 4.06 14.99
N ALA A 71 4.55 3.49 14.92
CA ALA A 71 5.79 4.25 15.05
C ALA A 71 6.00 5.23 13.88
N LEU A 72 5.78 4.75 12.65
CA LEU A 72 5.87 5.59 11.46
C LEU A 72 4.81 6.70 11.45
N GLU A 73 3.57 6.38 11.80
CA GLU A 73 2.50 7.37 11.91
C GLU A 73 2.83 8.47 12.93
N LYS A 74 3.41 8.11 14.08
CA LYS A 74 3.85 9.11 15.08
C LYS A 74 4.92 10.04 14.53
N LYS A 75 5.92 9.51 13.81
CA LYS A 75 6.95 10.35 13.19
C LYS A 75 6.39 11.23 12.08
N LEU A 76 5.58 10.67 11.19
CA LEU A 76 4.98 11.41 10.07
C LEU A 76 3.96 12.46 10.54
N ASN A 77 3.21 12.21 11.61
CA ASN A 77 2.27 13.18 12.17
C ASN A 77 2.98 14.21 13.05
N GLY A 78 4.06 13.84 13.75
CA GLY A 78 4.93 14.80 14.44
C GLY A 78 5.59 15.80 13.49
N LEU A 79 5.91 15.38 12.26
CA LEU A 79 6.43 16.25 11.20
C LEU A 79 5.40 17.23 10.60
N LYS A 80 4.09 16.99 10.76
CA LYS A 80 3.02 17.86 10.22
C LYS A 80 2.63 19.00 11.17
N ASN A 81 3.05 18.94 12.42
CA ASN A 81 2.66 19.88 13.48
C ASN A 81 3.76 20.90 13.83
N ASN A 82 4.78 21.03 12.98
CA ASN A 82 5.86 22.01 13.07
C ASN A 82 5.84 22.95 11.86
#